data_AF-A0A7D9M4N3-F1
#
_entry.id   AF-A0A7D9M4N3-F1
#
_cell.length_a   1.000
_cell.length_b   1.000
_cell.length_c   1.000
_cell.angle_alpha   90.00
_cell.angle_beta   90.00
_cell.angle_gamma   90.00
#
_symmetry.space_group_name_H-M   'P 1'
#
loop_
_entity.id
_entity.type
_entity.pdbx_description
1 polymer ?
#
loop_
_entity_poly.entity_id
_entity_poly.type
_entity_poly.pdbx_seq_one_letter_code
_entity_poly.pdbx_strand_id
1 'polypeptide(L)'
;MSQFLRDKCKSILTHLSKELEMRKGLKWFVSVKARFIKSKVDGEDLFSEPHFRNLCTTTVNVHDMKKQLQEASSKILDSLAIYQKEGSKWWILDEILHLYLNMAKYTPLNGSSYIPYHYYKQLKVPFVIYADFESVTAKIDSVSPNPTKSSTEKYQHHQPCGFSSIIVSEAEKYNKPPVVYRGEDAVDKFLECLETE
;
A
#
# COMPACT_ATOMS: atom_id res chain seq x y z
N MET A 1 2.77 27.92 5.39
CA MET A 1 2.69 26.62 4.68
C MET A 1 1.61 26.57 3.62
N SER A 2 0.33 26.72 3.97
CA SER A 2 -0.79 26.59 3.03
C SER A 2 -0.75 27.61 1.88
N GLN A 3 -0.16 28.78 2.10
CA GLN A 3 0.01 29.81 1.06
C GLN A 3 1.05 29.43 -0.01
N PHE A 4 2.21 28.90 0.38
CA PHE A 4 3.27 28.51 -0.56
C PHE A 4 2.80 27.48 -1.58
N LEU A 5 2.12 26.42 -1.11
CA LEU A 5 1.57 25.40 -2.00
C LEU A 5 0.49 26.00 -2.91
N ARG A 6 -0.40 26.86 -2.38
CA ARG A 6 -1.42 27.54 -3.19
C ARG A 6 -0.80 28.44 -4.28
N ASP A 7 0.26 29.17 -3.96
CA ASP A 7 0.91 30.08 -4.90
C ASP A 7 1.59 29.29 -6.04
N LYS A 8 2.14 28.10 -5.74
CA LYS A 8 2.74 27.22 -6.74
C LYS A 8 1.74 26.33 -7.48
N CYS A 9 0.55 26.11 -6.95
CA CYS A 9 -0.50 25.34 -7.63
C CYS A 9 -0.82 25.88 -9.03
N LYS A 10 -0.83 27.21 -9.23
CA LYS A 10 -1.07 27.80 -10.56
C LYS A 10 0.03 27.42 -11.54
N SER A 11 1.30 27.49 -11.14
CA SER A 11 2.45 27.10 -11.96
C SER A 11 2.43 25.61 -12.30
N ILE A 12 2.09 24.76 -11.32
CA ILE A 12 1.98 23.30 -11.49
C ILE A 12 0.85 22.98 -12.47
N LEU A 13 -0.31 23.61 -12.32
CA LEU A 13 -1.45 23.43 -13.21
C LEU A 13 -1.11 23.80 -14.66
N THR A 14 -0.40 24.92 -14.87
CA THR A 14 0.04 25.34 -16.20
C THR A 14 1.00 24.32 -16.83
N HIS A 15 1.96 23.80 -16.07
CA HIS A 15 2.90 22.78 -16.57
C HIS A 15 2.18 21.46 -16.89
N LEU A 16 1.30 20.99 -16.00
CA LEU A 16 0.52 19.78 -16.22
C LEU A 16 -0.40 19.90 -17.44
N SER A 17 -1.05 21.05 -17.63
CA SER A 17 -1.93 21.30 -18.77
C SER A 17 -1.16 21.23 -20.09
N LYS A 18 0.00 21.90 -20.16
CA LYS A 18 0.89 21.87 -21.32
C LYS A 18 1.37 20.45 -21.64
N GLU A 19 1.80 19.69 -20.63
CA GLU A 19 2.26 18.32 -20.83
C GLU A 19 1.12 17.36 -21.23
N LEU A 20 -0.10 17.62 -20.76
CA LEU A 20 -1.26 16.80 -21.09
C LEU A 20 -1.66 16.97 -22.55
N GLU A 21 -1.64 18.21 -23.06
CA GLU A 21 -1.86 18.52 -24.48
C GLU A 21 -0.83 17.82 -25.38
N MET A 22 0.44 17.78 -24.97
CA MET A 22 1.49 17.13 -25.75
C MET A 22 1.42 15.59 -25.70
N ARG A 23 1.07 15.00 -24.55
CA ARG A 23 1.23 13.55 -24.32
C ARG A 23 -0.08 12.76 -24.36
N LYS A 24 -1.24 13.44 -24.42
CA LYS A 24 -2.62 12.89 -24.42
C LYS A 24 -3.00 12.07 -23.17
N GLY A 25 -2.08 11.88 -22.24
CA GLY A 25 -2.30 11.18 -20.98
C GLY A 25 -1.06 11.27 -20.11
N LEU A 26 -1.26 11.53 -18.81
CA LEU A 26 -0.20 11.72 -17.83
C LEU A 26 -0.43 10.87 -16.59
N LYS A 27 0.66 10.33 -16.06
CA LYS A 27 0.76 9.88 -14.66
C LYS A 27 1.69 10.82 -13.92
N TRP A 28 1.27 11.40 -12.81
CA TRP A 28 2.07 12.38 -12.08
C TRP A 28 1.88 12.30 -10.57
N PHE A 29 2.84 12.85 -9.85
CA PHE A 29 2.73 13.13 -8.42
C PHE A 29 3.64 14.30 -8.04
N VAL A 30 3.25 15.01 -6.99
CA VAL A 30 4.04 16.07 -6.36
C VAL A 30 4.68 15.50 -5.10
N SER A 31 5.95 15.85 -4.88
CA SER A 31 6.67 15.54 -3.65
C SER A 31 7.30 16.80 -3.08
N VAL A 32 7.10 17.05 -1.78
CA VAL A 32 7.68 18.15 -1.03
C VAL A 32 8.72 17.58 -0.08
N LYS A 33 9.96 18.04 -0.20
CA LYS A 33 11.01 17.83 0.80
C LYS A 33 11.02 19.02 1.73
N ALA A 34 10.86 18.79 3.03
CA ALA A 34 10.81 19.85 4.03
C ALA A 34 11.77 19.54 5.18
N ARG A 35 12.43 20.58 5.71
CA ARG A 35 13.27 20.51 6.90
C ARG A 35 12.43 20.83 8.13
N PHE A 36 12.57 19.99 9.15
CA PHE A 36 11.97 20.16 10.46
C PHE A 36 13.07 20.30 11.49
N ILE A 37 12.87 21.22 12.44
CA ILE A 37 13.75 21.43 13.58
C ILE A 37 13.02 20.93 14.83
N LYS A 38 13.80 20.32 15.72
CA LYS A 38 13.40 20.04 17.07
C LYS A 38 14.48 20.49 18.04
N SER A 39 14.18 21.50 18.85
CA SER A 39 15.08 21.96 19.90
C SER A 39 15.09 21.00 21.08
N LYS A 40 16.30 20.62 21.52
CA LYS A 40 16.52 19.90 22.78
C LYS A 40 16.84 20.86 23.90
N VAL A 41 16.51 20.45 25.13
CA VAL A 41 16.88 21.17 26.36
C VAL A 41 18.41 21.24 26.56
N ASP A 42 19.16 20.32 25.96
CA ASP A 42 20.63 20.21 26.01
C ASP A 42 21.39 21.00 24.91
N GLY A 43 20.71 21.90 24.18
CA GLY A 43 21.38 22.92 23.36
C GLY A 43 21.69 22.56 21.90
N GLU A 44 21.51 21.31 21.46
CA GLU A 44 21.62 20.95 20.03
C GLU A 44 20.24 20.74 19.37
N ASP A 45 19.99 21.51 18.31
CA ASP A 45 18.83 21.35 17.43
C ASP A 45 18.95 20.06 16.61
N LEU A 46 17.92 19.23 16.67
CA LEU A 46 17.79 18.07 15.78
C LEU A 46 17.11 18.50 14.48
N PHE A 47 17.69 18.08 13.35
CA PHE A 47 17.13 18.30 12.03
C PHE A 47 16.56 17.01 11.45
N SER A 48 15.48 17.12 10.69
CA SER A 48 14.91 16.02 9.91
C SER A 48 14.45 16.54 8.55
N GLU A 49 14.67 15.77 7.49
CA GLU A 49 14.34 16.18 6.11
C GLU A 49 13.39 15.20 5.38
N PRO A 50 12.17 14.97 5.90
CA PRO A 50 11.20 14.06 5.30
C PRO A 50 10.68 14.51 3.93
N HIS A 51 10.23 13.52 3.16
CA HIS A 51 9.54 13.71 1.88
C HIS A 51 8.06 13.38 2.00
N PHE A 52 7.20 14.32 1.61
CA PHE A 52 5.75 14.17 1.57
C PHE A 52 5.27 14.16 0.13
N ARG A 53 4.53 13.14 -0.28
CA ARG A 53 4.02 13.03 -1.65
C ARG A 53 2.57 12.62 -1.71
N ASN A 54 1.85 12.95 -2.78
CA ASN A 54 0.58 12.31 -3.08
C ASN A 54 0.77 10.94 -3.75
N LEU A 55 -0.34 10.19 -3.84
CA LEU A 55 -0.42 8.99 -4.67
C LEU A 55 -0.25 9.38 -6.14
N CYS A 56 0.24 8.44 -6.96
CA CYS A 56 0.40 8.70 -8.39
C CYS A 56 -0.99 8.82 -9.04
N THR A 57 -1.27 10.00 -9.57
CA THR A 57 -2.55 10.35 -10.18
C THR A 57 -2.44 10.21 -11.69
N THR A 58 -3.46 9.62 -12.31
CA THR A 58 -3.58 9.56 -13.77
C THR A 58 -4.54 10.64 -14.23
N THR A 59 -4.12 11.46 -15.20
CA THR A 59 -4.93 12.52 -15.81
C THR A 59 -4.98 12.28 -17.31
N VAL A 60 -6.20 12.14 -17.83
CA VAL A 60 -6.49 12.05 -19.26
C VAL A 60 -7.31 13.26 -19.70
N ASN A 61 -8.18 13.77 -18.83
CA ASN A 61 -9.02 14.92 -19.06
C ASN A 61 -8.53 16.13 -18.23
N VAL A 62 -8.46 17.30 -18.88
CA VAL A 62 -8.07 18.58 -18.26
C VAL A 62 -9.03 18.99 -17.15
N HIS A 63 -10.33 18.68 -17.28
CA HIS A 63 -11.35 19.08 -16.31
C HIS A 63 -11.12 18.47 -14.91
N ASP A 64 -10.58 17.26 -14.84
CA ASP A 64 -10.29 16.58 -13.58
C ASP A 64 -9.02 17.11 -12.89
N MET A 65 -8.14 17.75 -13.64
CA MET A 65 -6.80 18.13 -13.18
C MET A 65 -6.84 19.08 -11.97
N LYS A 66 -7.75 20.06 -11.98
CA LYS A 66 -7.88 21.02 -10.88
C LYS A 66 -8.28 20.34 -9.58
N LYS A 67 -9.27 19.44 -9.64
CA LYS A 67 -9.74 18.65 -8.50
C LYS A 67 -8.62 17.74 -7.98
N GLN A 68 -7.96 17.02 -8.89
CA GLN A 68 -6.83 16.15 -8.57
C GLN A 68 -5.67 16.89 -7.88
N LEU A 69 -5.37 18.12 -8.32
CA LEU A 69 -4.33 18.96 -7.70
C LEU A 69 -4.72 19.43 -6.30
N GLN A 70 -6.01 19.74 -6.07
CA GLN A 70 -6.52 20.09 -4.75
C GLN A 70 -6.43 18.89 -3.80
N GLU A 71 -6.83 17.70 -4.23
CA GLU A 71 -6.72 16.45 -3.46
C GLU A 71 -5.26 16.12 -3.13
N ALA A 72 -4.36 16.24 -4.11
CA ALA A 72 -2.93 16.05 -3.91
C ALA A 72 -2.35 17.03 -2.86
N SER A 73 -2.76 18.29 -2.93
CA SER A 73 -2.34 19.33 -1.97
C SER A 73 -2.85 19.04 -0.57
N SER A 74 -4.13 18.66 -0.44
CA SER A 74 -4.72 18.26 0.85
C SER A 74 -3.94 17.10 1.46
N LYS A 75 -3.72 16.03 0.69
CA LYS A 75 -3.00 14.84 1.19
C LYS A 75 -1.59 15.15 1.67
N ILE A 76 -0.88 16.05 0.98
CA ILE A 76 0.46 16.50 1.40
C ILE A 76 0.36 17.31 2.71
N LEU A 77 -0.58 18.25 2.81
CA LEU A 77 -0.81 19.04 4.03
C LEU A 77 -1.20 18.17 5.22
N ASP A 78 -2.05 17.16 5.01
CA ASP A 78 -2.45 16.22 6.07
C ASP A 78 -1.24 15.39 6.53
N SER A 79 -0.42 14.91 5.59
CA SER A 79 0.81 14.17 5.93
C SER A 79 1.81 15.02 6.73
N LEU A 80 1.94 16.31 6.37
CA LEU A 80 2.76 17.26 7.11
C LEU A 80 2.22 17.50 8.53
N ALA A 81 0.90 17.67 8.66
CA ALA A 81 0.25 17.88 9.95
C ALA A 81 0.36 16.64 10.84
N ILE A 82 0.26 15.44 10.27
CA ILE A 82 0.50 14.17 10.97
C ILE A 82 1.95 14.13 11.47
N TYR A 83 2.93 14.47 10.62
CA TYR A 83 4.34 14.50 11.03
C TYR A 83 4.65 15.49 12.15
N GLN A 84 3.94 16.62 12.19
CA GLN A 84 4.02 17.58 13.30
C GLN A 84 3.39 17.05 14.60
N LYS A 85 2.41 16.13 14.50
CA LYS A 85 1.64 15.58 15.62
C LYS A 85 2.14 14.22 16.13
N GLU A 86 2.79 13.41 15.29
CA GLU A 86 3.23 12.07 15.65
C GLU A 86 4.51 12.08 16.51
N GLY A 87 4.41 11.41 17.66
CA GLY A 87 5.51 11.18 18.60
C GLY A 87 5.69 12.30 19.62
N SER A 88 6.20 11.98 20.80
CA SER A 88 6.40 12.85 21.98
C SER A 88 7.41 14.00 21.79
N LYS A 89 7.51 14.56 20.58
CA LYS A 89 8.61 15.36 20.07
C LYS A 89 8.03 16.40 19.09
N TRP A 90 7.92 17.63 19.56
CA TRP A 90 7.39 18.80 18.84
C TRP A 90 8.30 19.17 17.65
N TRP A 91 8.04 18.59 16.47
CA TRP A 91 8.74 18.95 15.24
C TRP A 91 8.13 20.23 14.65
N ILE A 92 8.92 21.29 14.60
CA ILE A 92 8.52 22.55 13.99
C ILE A 92 9.03 22.55 12.56
N LEU A 93 8.15 22.92 11.63
CA LEU A 93 8.56 23.14 10.26
C LEU A 93 9.50 24.35 10.23
N ASP A 94 10.71 24.14 9.71
CA ASP A 94 11.68 25.19 9.50
C ASP A 94 11.55 25.76 8.08
N GLU A 95 11.83 24.94 7.07
CA GLU A 95 11.72 25.37 5.67
C GLU A 95 11.31 24.27 4.69
N ILE A 96 10.80 24.67 3.53
CA ILE A 96 10.59 23.77 2.38
C ILE A 96 11.85 23.80 1.53
N LEU A 97 12.56 22.68 1.46
CA LEU A 97 13.79 22.56 0.68
C LEU A 97 13.48 22.46 -0.82
N HIS A 98 12.60 21.52 -1.19
CA HIS A 98 12.32 21.23 -2.60
C HIS A 98 10.85 20.88 -2.85
N LEU A 99 10.36 21.26 -4.02
CA LEU A 99 9.10 20.80 -4.59
C LEU A 99 9.39 20.11 -5.92
N TYR A 100 9.12 18.81 -5.98
CA TYR A 100 9.29 17.97 -7.14
C TYR A 100 7.94 17.71 -7.81
N LEU A 101 7.85 17.98 -9.11
CA LEU A 101 6.76 17.52 -9.96
C LEU A 101 7.28 16.37 -10.82
N ASN A 102 6.85 15.15 -10.51
CA ASN A 102 7.23 13.96 -11.24
C ASN A 102 6.11 13.57 -12.21
N MET A 103 6.45 13.34 -13.48
CA MET A 103 5.47 13.05 -14.52
C MET A 103 6.00 11.98 -15.48
N ALA A 104 5.11 11.13 -15.97
CA ALA A 104 5.37 10.14 -16.99
C ALA A 104 4.19 10.10 -17.98
N LYS A 105 4.47 9.74 -19.23
CA LYS A 105 3.42 9.51 -20.23
C LYS A 105 2.55 8.34 -19.77
N TYR A 106 1.24 8.55 -19.69
CA TYR A 106 0.31 7.46 -19.47
C TYR A 106 0.03 6.77 -20.80
N THR A 107 0.43 5.51 -20.90
CA THR A 107 0.06 4.63 -22.01
C THR A 107 -0.82 3.53 -21.41
N PRO A 108 -2.14 3.54 -21.63
CA PRO A 108 -3.01 2.49 -21.11
C PRO A 108 -2.60 1.14 -21.72
N LEU A 109 -2.69 0.10 -20.90
CA LEU A 109 -2.57 -1.26 -21.38
C LEU A 109 -3.83 -1.60 -22.18
N ASN A 110 -3.65 -2.11 -23.40
CA ASN A 110 -4.78 -2.58 -24.20
C ASN A 110 -5.41 -3.79 -23.50
N GLY A 111 -6.72 -4.02 -23.68
CA GLY A 111 -7.47 -5.13 -23.05
C GLY A 111 -6.98 -6.56 -23.37
N SER A 112 -5.89 -6.69 -24.12
CA SER A 112 -5.23 -7.94 -24.51
C SER A 112 -3.69 -7.86 -24.40
N SER A 113 -3.13 -6.81 -23.79
CA SER A 113 -1.68 -6.69 -23.65
C SER A 113 -1.16 -7.61 -22.54
N TYR A 114 -0.16 -8.43 -22.86
CA TYR A 114 0.58 -9.25 -21.91
C TYR A 114 1.81 -8.48 -21.42
N ILE A 115 1.99 -8.37 -20.09
CA ILE A 115 3.27 -7.94 -19.52
C ILE A 115 4.15 -9.19 -19.46
N PRO A 116 5.25 -9.25 -20.23
CA PRO A 116 6.10 -10.43 -20.24
C PRO A 116 6.63 -10.74 -18.85
N TYR A 117 6.46 -11.99 -18.44
CA TYR A 117 6.94 -12.50 -17.17
C TYR A 117 8.47 -12.66 -17.20
N HIS A 118 9.19 -11.77 -16.54
CA HIS A 118 10.65 -11.79 -16.47
C HIS A 118 11.15 -12.59 -15.26
N TYR A 119 11.23 -13.91 -15.38
CA TYR A 119 11.69 -14.81 -14.31
C TYR A 119 13.08 -14.43 -13.74
N TYR A 120 13.98 -13.91 -14.56
CA TYR A 120 15.34 -13.52 -14.18
C TYR A 120 15.43 -12.22 -13.37
N LYS A 121 14.32 -11.47 -13.22
CA LYS A 121 14.26 -10.26 -12.39
C LYS A 121 13.62 -10.51 -11.02
N GLN A 122 13.22 -11.74 -10.74
CA GLN A 122 12.67 -12.10 -9.45
C GLN A 122 13.79 -12.36 -8.46
N LEU A 123 13.62 -11.86 -7.25
CA LEU A 123 14.47 -12.28 -6.14
C LEU A 123 14.24 -13.79 -5.95
N LYS A 124 15.33 -14.56 -5.83
CA LYS A 124 15.24 -15.96 -5.42
C LYS A 124 14.47 -16.01 -4.09
N VAL A 125 13.48 -16.89 -4.03
CA VAL A 125 12.72 -17.13 -2.80
C VAL A 125 13.47 -18.20 -2.00
N PRO A 126 14.08 -17.87 -0.86
CA PRO A 126 14.95 -18.80 -0.13
C PRO A 126 14.18 -19.90 0.63
N PHE A 127 12.87 -19.71 0.85
CA PHE A 127 12.00 -20.63 1.58
C PHE A 127 10.61 -20.66 0.96
N VAL A 128 10.06 -21.85 0.77
CA VAL A 128 8.68 -22.05 0.33
C VAL A 128 8.01 -23.04 1.28
N ILE A 129 6.83 -22.67 1.78
CA ILE A 129 5.98 -23.55 2.57
C ILE A 129 4.80 -23.92 1.70
N TYR A 130 4.69 -25.20 1.37
CA TYR A 130 3.50 -25.74 0.72
C TYR A 130 2.60 -26.27 1.82
N ALA A 131 1.35 -25.82 1.86
CA ALA A 131 0.38 -26.28 2.83
C ALA A 131 -1.01 -26.43 2.19
N ASP A 132 -1.73 -27.46 2.62
CA ASP A 132 -3.12 -27.71 2.22
C ASP A 132 -3.94 -28.13 3.44
N PHE A 133 -5.22 -27.77 3.46
CA PHE A 133 -6.13 -27.99 4.58
C PHE A 133 -7.33 -28.84 4.15
N GLU A 134 -7.68 -29.79 5.00
CA GLU A 134 -8.95 -30.51 4.90
C GLU A 134 -9.97 -29.87 5.83
N SER A 135 -11.23 -29.78 5.38
CA SER A 135 -12.31 -29.17 6.15
C SER A 135 -13.58 -30.00 6.10
N VAL A 136 -14.25 -30.14 7.26
CA VAL A 136 -15.61 -30.67 7.32
C VAL A 136 -16.58 -29.53 7.03
N THR A 137 -17.50 -29.76 6.08
CA THR A 137 -18.57 -28.82 5.79
C THR A 137 -19.78 -29.09 6.68
N ALA A 138 -19.92 -28.33 7.76
CA ALA A 138 -21.12 -28.35 8.59
C ALA A 138 -22.22 -27.49 7.95
N LYS A 139 -23.48 -27.94 8.02
CA LYS A 139 -24.61 -27.12 7.56
C LYS A 139 -24.81 -25.94 8.51
N ILE A 140 -25.11 -24.78 7.94
CA ILE A 140 -25.52 -23.60 8.70
C ILE A 140 -27.05 -23.54 8.64
N ASP A 141 -27.70 -23.57 9.80
CA ASP A 141 -29.12 -23.23 9.91
C ASP A 141 -29.24 -21.71 9.97
N SER A 142 -29.53 -21.09 8.81
CA SER A 142 -29.86 -19.66 8.75
C SER A 142 -31.35 -19.42 9.00
N VAL A 143 -31.66 -18.36 9.75
CA VAL A 143 -33.01 -17.79 9.77
C VAL A 143 -33.30 -17.12 8.43
N SER A 144 -34.56 -17.18 8.01
CA SER A 144 -35.01 -16.68 6.70
C SER A 144 -34.58 -15.22 6.45
N PRO A 145 -34.07 -14.90 5.24
CA PRO A 145 -33.59 -13.57 4.94
C PRO A 145 -34.72 -12.53 4.93
N ASN A 146 -34.39 -11.32 5.37
CA ASN A 146 -35.32 -10.19 5.36
C ASN A 146 -35.63 -9.78 3.90
N PRO A 147 -36.89 -9.83 3.44
CA PRO A 147 -37.26 -9.55 2.05
C PRO A 147 -37.00 -8.11 1.60
N THR A 148 -36.71 -7.20 2.54
CA THR A 148 -36.46 -5.78 2.28
C THR A 148 -34.97 -5.45 2.11
N LYS A 149 -34.07 -6.41 2.29
CA LYS A 149 -32.62 -6.23 2.19
C LYS A 149 -32.00 -7.36 1.39
N SER A 150 -31.09 -7.05 0.48
CA SER A 150 -30.29 -8.07 -0.18
C SER A 150 -29.41 -8.80 0.84
N SER A 151 -29.50 -10.13 0.89
CA SER A 151 -28.64 -10.98 1.71
C SER A 151 -27.98 -12.07 0.85
N THR A 152 -26.95 -12.71 1.40
CA THR A 152 -26.31 -13.89 0.84
C THR A 152 -26.47 -15.02 1.84
N GLU A 153 -27.11 -16.11 1.44
CA GLU A 153 -27.32 -17.28 2.29
C GLU A 153 -26.03 -18.12 2.37
N LYS A 154 -25.35 -18.06 3.52
CA LYS A 154 -24.23 -18.96 3.81
C LYS A 154 -24.81 -20.30 4.29
N TYR A 155 -24.72 -21.34 3.47
CA TYR A 155 -25.33 -22.64 3.75
C TYR A 155 -24.35 -23.67 4.35
N GLN A 156 -23.04 -23.44 4.23
CA GLN A 156 -21.98 -24.33 4.72
C GLN A 156 -20.92 -23.56 5.52
N HIS A 157 -20.57 -24.10 6.69
CA HIS A 157 -19.45 -23.69 7.51
C HIS A 157 -18.32 -24.71 7.32
N HIS A 158 -17.20 -24.26 6.75
CA HIS A 158 -16.01 -25.10 6.57
C HIS A 158 -15.19 -25.04 7.87
N GLN A 159 -15.22 -26.12 8.64
CA GLN A 159 -14.41 -26.28 9.84
C GLN A 159 -13.16 -27.08 9.49
N PRO A 160 -11.96 -26.50 9.57
CA PRO A 160 -10.72 -27.23 9.32
C PRO A 160 -10.59 -28.43 10.26
N CYS A 161 -10.25 -29.59 9.72
CA CYS A 161 -10.12 -30.84 10.48
C CYS A 161 -8.77 -31.54 10.26
N GLY A 162 -7.91 -30.95 9.44
CA GLY A 162 -6.55 -31.41 9.25
C GLY A 162 -5.78 -30.52 8.29
N PHE A 163 -4.47 -30.71 8.26
CA PHE A 163 -3.60 -30.06 7.28
C PHE A 163 -2.41 -30.96 6.93
N SER A 164 -1.79 -30.65 5.79
CA SER A 164 -0.46 -31.13 5.45
C SER A 164 0.42 -29.94 5.10
N SER A 165 1.67 -29.92 5.57
CA SER A 165 2.64 -28.89 5.21
C SER A 165 4.03 -29.46 4.98
N ILE A 166 4.80 -28.81 4.11
CA ILE A 166 6.21 -29.13 3.86
C ILE A 166 6.99 -27.84 3.62
N ILE A 167 8.19 -27.76 4.19
CA ILE A 167 9.10 -26.64 4.01
C ILE A 167 10.23 -27.06 3.09
N VAL A 168 10.41 -26.29 2.04
CA VAL A 168 11.49 -26.46 1.06
C VAL A 168 12.29 -25.17 1.02
N SER A 169 13.60 -25.29 1.16
CA SER A 169 14.59 -24.22 1.13
C SER A 169 15.76 -24.58 0.22
N GLU A 170 16.45 -23.55 -0.29
CA GLU A 170 17.73 -23.72 -0.99
C GLU A 170 18.83 -24.26 -0.05
N ALA A 171 18.72 -24.00 1.26
CA ALA A 171 19.64 -24.52 2.26
C ALA A 171 19.04 -25.76 2.93
N GLU A 172 19.62 -26.93 2.64
CA GLU A 172 19.14 -28.25 3.09
C GLU A 172 18.88 -28.34 4.60
N LYS A 173 19.65 -27.61 5.41
CA LYS A 173 19.49 -27.55 6.88
C LYS A 173 18.11 -27.06 7.35
N TYR A 174 17.37 -26.37 6.48
CA TYR A 174 16.02 -25.90 6.78
C TYR A 174 14.92 -26.71 6.10
N ASN A 175 15.26 -27.71 5.29
CA ASN A 175 14.28 -28.62 4.74
C ASN A 175 13.74 -29.49 5.87
N LYS A 176 12.42 -29.56 5.98
CA LYS A 176 11.74 -30.37 6.99
C LYS A 176 10.88 -31.43 6.32
N PRO A 177 10.76 -32.63 6.91
CA PRO A 177 9.85 -33.64 6.40
C PRO A 177 8.41 -33.12 6.45
N PRO A 178 7.52 -33.64 5.60
CA PRO A 178 6.12 -33.23 5.58
C PRO A 178 5.45 -33.51 6.94
N VAL A 179 4.76 -32.51 7.47
CA VAL A 179 3.92 -32.61 8.65
C VAL A 179 2.49 -32.86 8.19
N VAL A 180 1.84 -33.86 8.77
CA VAL A 180 0.42 -34.14 8.54
C VAL A 180 -0.27 -34.20 9.88
N TYR A 181 -1.34 -33.43 10.03
CA TYR A 181 -2.12 -33.35 11.25
C TYR A 181 -3.60 -33.55 10.96
N ARG A 182 -4.31 -34.21 11.88
CA ARG A 182 -5.76 -34.38 11.84
C ARG A 182 -6.32 -34.16 13.24
N GLY A 183 -7.25 -33.23 13.36
CA GLY A 183 -7.82 -32.78 14.62
C GLY A 183 -8.70 -31.55 14.42
N GLU A 184 -9.58 -31.29 15.38
CA GLU A 184 -10.46 -30.11 15.36
C GLU A 184 -9.69 -28.80 15.56
N ASP A 185 -8.51 -28.88 16.18
CA ASP A 185 -7.54 -27.81 16.43
C ASP A 185 -6.51 -27.67 15.29
N ALA A 186 -6.86 -28.09 14.07
CA ALA A 186 -5.95 -28.10 12.92
C ALA A 186 -5.32 -26.74 12.61
N VAL A 187 -6.05 -25.64 12.81
CA VAL A 187 -5.53 -24.29 12.60
C VAL A 187 -4.49 -23.92 13.65
N ASP A 188 -4.80 -24.19 14.92
CA ASP A 188 -3.90 -23.87 16.04
C ASP A 188 -2.60 -24.66 15.92
N LYS A 189 -2.69 -25.96 15.61
CA LYS A 189 -1.52 -26.80 15.37
C LYS A 189 -0.70 -26.38 14.15
N PHE A 190 -1.35 -25.89 13.09
CA PHE A 190 -0.63 -25.34 11.95
C PHE A 190 0.16 -24.09 12.32
N LEU A 191 -0.42 -23.18 13.12
CA LEU A 191 0.27 -21.97 13.58
C LEU A 191 1.41 -22.29 14.56
N GLU A 192 1.21 -23.22 15.49
CA GLU A 192 2.28 -23.72 16.37
C GLU A 192 3.44 -24.29 15.55
N CYS A 193 3.13 -25.05 14.48
CA CYS A 193 4.13 -25.52 13.55
C CYS A 193 4.85 -24.36 12.87
N LEU A 194 4.19 -23.29 12.44
CA LEU A 194 4.89 -22.16 11.81
C LEU A 194 5.74 -21.32 12.78
N GLU A 195 5.34 -21.21 14.05
CA GLU A 195 6.04 -20.38 15.06
C GLU A 195 7.29 -21.06 15.63
N THR A 196 7.31 -22.39 15.66
CA THR A 196 8.41 -23.17 16.24
C THR A 196 9.58 -23.33 15.25
N GLU A 197 9.50 -22.77 14.05
CA GLU A 197 10.37 -23.07 12.90
C GLU A 197 11.27 -21.93 12.45
#